data_AF-A0A1E1WST1-F1
#
_entry.id   AF-A0A1E1WST1-F1
#
_cell.length_a   1.000
_cell.length_b   1.000
_cell.length_c   1.000
_cell.angle_alpha   90.00
_cell.angle_beta   90.00
_cell.angle_gamma   90.00
#
_symmetry.space_group_name_H-M   'P 1'
#
loop_
_entity.id
_entity.type
_entity.pdbx_description
1 polymer ?
#
loop_
_entity_poly.entity_id
_entity_poly.type
_entity_poly.pdbx_seq_one_letter_code
_entity_poly.pdbx_strand_id
1 'polypeptide(L)'
;RCCGGKAWCIKDICGIICAVLTWLLILYAEFVVMMVMLLPGLSTYPIYSYVNIFIFQSLAFLAFASHLRTMFTDPGAVPKGNATKEMIKQMSFREGQVIFKCTKCCSIKPERAHHCSVC
;
A
#
# COMPACT_ATOMS: atom_id res chain seq x y z
N ARG A 1 -6.49 -8.09 8.65
CA ARG A 1 -7.47 -7.00 8.40
C ARG A 1 -7.61 -6.15 9.66
N CYS A 2 -7.55 -4.83 9.54
CA CYS A 2 -7.71 -3.86 10.64
C CYS A 2 -9.12 -3.21 10.58
N CYS A 3 -9.48 -2.42 11.59
CA CYS A 3 -10.75 -1.67 11.65
C CYS A 3 -12.01 -2.55 11.48
N GLY A 4 -12.12 -3.64 12.25
CA GLY A 4 -13.29 -4.52 12.20
C GLY A 4 -13.45 -5.28 10.87
N GLY A 5 -12.36 -5.52 10.14
CA GLY A 5 -12.38 -6.29 8.88
C GLY A 5 -12.53 -5.42 7.61
N LYS A 6 -12.61 -4.10 7.76
CA LYS A 6 -12.84 -3.15 6.66
C LYS A 6 -11.57 -2.78 5.88
N ALA A 7 -10.40 -2.84 6.52
CA ALA A 7 -9.12 -2.51 5.89
C ALA A 7 -8.19 -3.73 5.81
N TRP A 8 -7.52 -3.91 4.67
CA TRP A 8 -6.37 -4.81 4.62
C TRP A 8 -5.25 -4.21 5.45
N CYS A 9 -4.47 -5.01 6.17
CA CYS A 9 -3.51 -4.48 7.14
C CYS A 9 -2.65 -5.64 7.64
N ILE A 10 -1.36 -5.58 7.30
CA ILE A 10 -0.36 -6.57 7.70
C ILE A 10 0.33 -6.07 8.97
N LYS A 11 0.31 -6.88 10.02
CA LYS A 11 0.88 -6.55 11.33
C LYS A 11 2.34 -7.00 11.44
N ASP A 12 3.12 -6.70 10.41
CA ASP A 12 4.55 -6.98 10.40
C ASP A 12 5.31 -5.85 11.09
N ILE A 13 6.17 -6.17 12.04
CA ILE A 13 6.89 -5.18 12.86
C ILE A 13 7.81 -4.33 11.98
N CYS A 14 8.54 -4.96 11.07
CA CYS A 14 9.44 -4.27 10.15
C CYS A 14 8.65 -3.31 9.25
N GLY A 15 7.53 -3.75 8.67
CA GLY A 15 6.64 -2.91 7.87
C GLY A 15 6.07 -1.72 8.65
N ILE A 16 5.68 -1.91 9.91
CA ILE A 16 5.19 -0.82 10.78
C ILE A 16 6.30 0.20 11.04
N ILE A 17 7.52 -0.24 11.36
CA ILE A 17 8.67 0.67 11.58
C ILE A 17 8.95 1.48 10.31
N CYS A 18 9.00 0.84 9.14
CA CYS A 18 9.19 1.52 7.86
C CYS A 18 8.11 2.58 7.59
N ALA A 19 6.85 2.29 7.91
CA ALA A 19 5.76 3.25 7.77
C ALA A 19 5.93 4.46 8.70
N VAL A 20 6.27 4.22 9.98
CA VAL A 20 6.53 5.29 10.96
C VAL A 20 7.68 6.17 10.50
N LEU A 21 8.80 5.59 10.09
CA LEU A 21 9.95 6.36 9.58
C LEU A 21 9.58 7.21 8.36
N THR A 22 8.82 6.64 7.42
CA THR A 22 8.34 7.38 6.24
C THR A 22 7.50 8.59 6.64
N TRP A 23 6.61 8.44 7.62
CA TRP A 23 5.78 9.55 8.08
C TRP A 23 6.58 10.62 8.83
N LEU A 24 7.57 10.22 9.63
CA LEU A 24 8.49 11.15 10.28
C LEU A 24 9.29 11.96 9.24
N LEU A 25 9.75 11.32 8.15
CA LEU A 25 10.45 12.00 7.06
C LEU A 25 9.56 13.01 6.34
N ILE A 26 8.30 12.66 6.06
CA ILE A 26 7.32 13.59 5.46
C ILE A 26 7.08 14.80 6.38
N LEU A 27 6.85 14.56 7.68
CA LEU A 27 6.65 15.63 8.66
C LEU A 27 7.88 16.52 8.84
N TYR A 28 9.08 15.94 8.79
CA TYR A 28 10.31 16.70 8.85
C TYR A 28 10.50 17.58 7.60
N ALA A 29 10.23 17.03 6.42
CA ALA A 29 10.27 17.81 5.17
C ALA A 29 9.25 18.95 5.19
N GLU A 30 8.04 18.69 5.68
CA GLU A 30 7.00 19.69 5.90
C GLU A 30 7.50 20.84 6.79
N PHE A 31 8.07 20.50 7.95
CA PHE A 31 8.61 21.48 8.87
C PHE A 31 9.70 22.35 8.24
N VAL A 32 10.70 21.73 7.61
CA VAL A 32 11.85 22.45 7.03
C VAL A 32 11.41 23.34 5.87
N VAL A 33 10.64 22.81 4.93
CA VAL A 33 10.23 23.57 3.73
C VAL A 33 9.33 24.75 4.12
N MET A 34 8.38 24.54 5.05
CA MET A 34 7.48 25.61 5.46
C MET A 34 8.17 26.63 6.36
N MET A 35 8.80 26.21 7.46
CA MET A 35 9.30 27.11 8.49
C MET A 35 10.65 27.74 8.14
N VAL A 36 11.51 27.03 7.41
CA VAL A 36 12.87 27.49 7.13
C VAL A 36 12.99 28.13 5.76
N MET A 37 12.22 27.68 4.76
CA MET A 37 12.39 28.13 3.38
C MET A 37 11.28 29.09 2.91
N LEU A 38 10.00 28.70 3.01
CA LEU A 38 8.90 29.41 2.34
C LEU A 38 8.31 30.55 3.18
N LEU A 39 8.11 30.35 4.49
CA LEU A 39 7.56 31.39 5.38
C LEU A 39 8.51 32.60 5.55
N PRO A 40 9.82 32.43 5.77
CA PRO A 40 10.74 33.57 5.79
C PRO A 40 10.81 34.30 4.44
N GLY A 41 10.64 33.57 3.34
CA GLY A 41 10.64 34.12 1.98
C GLY A 41 9.39 34.91 1.61
N LEU A 42 8.31 34.80 2.39
CA LEU A 42 7.01 35.42 2.09
C LEU A 42 7.09 36.95 1.99
N SER A 43 7.97 37.58 2.78
CA SER A 43 8.19 39.04 2.76
C SER A 43 8.95 39.53 1.53
N THR A 44 9.80 38.69 0.93
CA THR A 44 10.68 39.07 -0.16
C THR A 44 10.11 38.69 -1.53
N TYR A 45 9.49 37.51 -1.65
CA TYR A 45 8.96 36.98 -2.91
C TYR A 45 7.59 36.29 -2.69
N PRO A 46 6.53 37.06 -2.40
CA PRO A 46 5.25 36.51 -1.95
C PRO A 46 4.60 35.56 -2.95
N ILE A 47 4.57 35.92 -4.24
CA ILE A 47 3.91 35.11 -5.29
C ILE A 47 4.61 33.75 -5.43
N TYR A 48 5.94 33.74 -5.50
CA TYR A 48 6.73 32.50 -5.58
C TYR A 48 6.48 31.61 -4.37
N SER A 49 6.51 32.18 -3.15
CA SER A 49 6.28 31.40 -1.94
C SER A 49 4.87 30.82 -1.89
N TYR A 50 3.82 31.60 -2.19
CA TYR A 50 2.43 31.08 -2.17
C TYR A 50 2.21 29.94 -3.16
N VAL A 51 2.73 30.07 -4.38
CA VAL A 51 2.62 29.01 -5.39
C VAL A 51 3.32 27.73 -4.92
N ASN A 52 4.55 27.85 -4.39
CA ASN A 52 5.29 26.69 -3.90
C ASN A 52 4.66 26.07 -2.65
N ILE A 53 4.11 26.88 -1.74
CA ILE A 53 3.34 26.37 -0.59
C ILE A 53 2.18 25.51 -1.09
N PHE A 54 1.36 26.01 -2.01
CA PHE A 54 0.22 25.27 -2.52
C PHE A 54 0.63 23.94 -3.18
N ILE A 55 1.66 23.95 -4.01
CA ILE A 55 2.19 22.75 -4.67
C ILE A 55 2.72 21.77 -3.63
N PHE A 56 3.53 22.23 -2.69
CA PHE A 56 4.15 21.39 -1.68
C PHE A 56 3.11 20.74 -0.76
N GLN A 57 2.13 21.50 -0.26
CA GLN A 57 1.03 20.95 0.55
C GLN A 57 0.24 19.88 -0.21
N SER A 58 -0.03 20.12 -1.50
CA SER A 58 -0.76 19.16 -2.35
C SER A 58 0.03 17.85 -2.50
N LEU A 59 1.35 17.95 -2.71
CA LEU A 59 2.22 16.79 -2.83
C LEU A 59 2.39 16.05 -1.50
N ALA A 60 2.53 16.76 -0.38
CA ALA A 60 2.62 16.17 0.95
C ALA A 60 1.35 15.39 1.31
N PHE A 61 0.18 15.97 1.04
CA PHE A 61 -1.10 15.27 1.18
C PHE A 61 -1.17 14.02 0.30
N LEU A 62 -0.80 14.13 -0.98
CA LEU A 62 -0.82 13.00 -1.91
C LEU A 62 0.15 11.89 -1.49
N ALA A 63 1.34 12.25 -0.99
CA ALA A 63 2.32 11.29 -0.48
C ALA A 63 1.74 10.51 0.72
N PHE A 64 1.13 11.21 1.67
CA PHE A 64 0.51 10.55 2.82
C PHE A 64 -0.66 9.67 2.41
N ALA A 65 -1.57 10.18 1.58
CA ALA A 65 -2.74 9.45 1.10
C ALA A 65 -2.36 8.21 0.28
N SER A 66 -1.37 8.31 -0.61
CA SER A 66 -0.89 7.18 -1.42
C SER A 66 -0.22 6.10 -0.56
N HIS A 67 0.54 6.49 0.47
CA HIS A 67 1.14 5.56 1.40
C HIS A 67 0.06 4.81 2.21
N LEU A 68 -0.91 5.53 2.77
CA LEU A 68 -2.06 4.93 3.46
C LEU A 68 -2.83 3.96 2.56
N ARG A 69 -3.15 4.38 1.33
CA ARG A 69 -3.86 3.53 0.35
C ARG A 69 -3.08 2.25 0.11
N THR A 70 -1.77 2.33 -0.11
CA THR A 70 -0.93 1.16 -0.39
C THR A 70 -0.87 0.21 0.82
N MET A 71 -0.83 0.73 2.04
CA MET A 71 -0.84 -0.09 3.26
C MET A 71 -2.17 -0.80 3.50
N PHE A 72 -3.28 -0.13 3.18
CA PHE A 72 -4.61 -0.57 3.61
C PHE A 72 -5.49 -1.21 2.52
N THR A 73 -5.03 -1.23 1.28
CA THR A 73 -5.74 -1.85 0.15
C THR A 73 -5.49 -3.34 0.10
N ASP A 74 -6.54 -4.13 -0.16
CA ASP A 74 -6.42 -5.57 -0.40
C ASP A 74 -5.57 -5.80 -1.67
N PRO A 75 -4.46 -6.55 -1.60
CA PRO A 75 -3.59 -6.78 -2.75
C PRO A 75 -4.19 -7.72 -3.80
N GLY A 76 -5.44 -8.19 -3.60
CA GLY A 76 -6.08 -9.22 -4.43
C GLY A 76 -5.89 -10.60 -3.81
N ALA A 77 -6.17 -10.74 -2.52
CA ALA A 77 -5.95 -11.99 -1.79
C ALA A 77 -6.78 -13.16 -2.34
N VAL A 78 -6.11 -14.28 -2.62
CA VAL A 78 -6.75 -15.51 -3.08
C VAL A 78 -7.42 -16.23 -1.89
N PRO A 79 -8.67 -16.70 -2.02
CA PRO A 79 -9.34 -17.47 -0.96
C PRO A 79 -8.53 -18.70 -0.55
N LYS A 80 -8.35 -18.87 0.76
CA LYS A 80 -7.67 -20.04 1.34
C LYS A 80 -8.56 -21.28 1.25
N GLY A 81 -7.98 -22.45 1.03
CA GLY A 81 -8.72 -23.72 0.99
C GLY A 81 -9.60 -23.92 -0.25
N ASN A 82 -9.48 -23.08 -1.28
CA ASN A 82 -10.27 -23.22 -2.52
C ASN A 82 -9.79 -24.38 -3.42
N ALA A 83 -8.70 -25.06 -3.06
CA ALA A 83 -8.17 -26.20 -3.81
C ALA A 83 -8.91 -27.51 -3.49
N THR A 84 -10.25 -27.50 -3.57
CA THR A 84 -11.07 -28.71 -3.46
C THR A 84 -11.20 -29.39 -4.82
N LYS A 85 -11.40 -30.71 -4.83
CA LYS A 85 -11.54 -31.46 -6.10
C LYS A 85 -12.76 -30.99 -6.89
N GLU A 86 -13.79 -30.57 -6.17
CA GLU A 86 -15.06 -30.05 -6.67
C GLU A 86 -14.87 -28.69 -7.36
N MET A 87 -14.14 -27.77 -6.72
CA MET A 87 -13.82 -26.46 -7.33
C MET A 87 -12.91 -26.59 -8.56
N ILE A 88 -11.97 -27.54 -8.53
CA ILE A 88 -11.13 -27.84 -9.70
C ILE A 88 -11.99 -28.36 -10.86
N LYS A 89 -12.95 -29.26 -10.57
CA LYS A 89 -13.87 -29.82 -11.59
C LYS A 89 -14.85 -28.79 -12.13
N GLN A 90 -15.28 -27.82 -11.31
CA GLN A 90 -16.19 -26.75 -11.71
C GLN A 90 -15.53 -25.68 -12.59
N MET A 91 -14.20 -25.52 -12.54
CA MET A 91 -13.52 -24.45 -13.27
C MET A 91 -13.36 -24.70 -14.77
N SER A 92 -13.96 -25.76 -15.34
CA SER A 92 -13.94 -26.08 -16.77
C SER A 92 -12.56 -25.86 -17.41
N PHE A 93 -11.51 -26.31 -16.71
CA PHE A 93 -10.15 -26.22 -17.24
C PHE A 93 -10.07 -27.05 -18.53
N ARG A 94 -9.34 -26.52 -19.53
CA ARG A 94 -9.07 -27.28 -20.74
C ARG A 94 -8.32 -28.56 -20.36
N GLU A 95 -8.73 -29.68 -20.90
CA GLU A 95 -8.02 -30.95 -20.71
C GLU A 95 -6.54 -30.77 -21.08
N GLY A 96 -5.64 -31.06 -20.13
CA GLY A 96 -4.19 -30.86 -20.29
C GLY A 96 -3.61 -29.58 -19.65
N GLN A 97 -4.44 -28.70 -19.06
CA GLN A 97 -3.93 -27.50 -18.38
C GLN A 97 -3.30 -27.83 -17.02
N VAL A 98 -2.05 -27.37 -16.80
CA VAL A 98 -1.33 -27.57 -15.54
C VAL A 98 -1.83 -26.57 -14.49
N ILE A 99 -2.41 -27.08 -13.41
CA ILE A 99 -2.90 -26.28 -12.28
C ILE A 99 -1.82 -26.21 -11.21
N PHE A 100 -1.40 -24.99 -10.87
CA PHE A 100 -0.49 -24.76 -9.75
C PHE A 100 -1.28 -24.58 -8.46
N LYS A 101 -0.81 -25.22 -7.37
CA LYS A 101 -1.39 -25.07 -6.03
C LYS A 101 -0.33 -24.62 -5.03
N CYS A 102 -0.73 -23.78 -4.08
CA CYS A 102 0.09 -23.47 -2.92
C CYS A 102 -0.17 -24.52 -1.82
N THR A 103 0.86 -25.24 -1.40
CA THR A 103 0.77 -26.26 -0.34
C THR A 103 0.52 -25.66 1.04
N LYS A 104 0.97 -24.42 1.28
CA LYS A 104 0.76 -23.72 2.56
C LYS A 104 -0.64 -23.14 2.71
N CYS A 105 -1.20 -22.58 1.65
CA CYS A 105 -2.54 -21.95 1.68
C CYS A 105 -3.68 -22.91 1.32
N CYS A 106 -3.36 -24.10 0.79
CA CYS A 106 -4.32 -25.00 0.15
C CYS A 106 -5.20 -24.28 -0.89
N SER A 107 -4.57 -23.40 -1.69
CA SER A 107 -5.25 -22.61 -2.72
C SER A 107 -4.71 -22.90 -4.10
N ILE A 108 -5.59 -22.86 -5.09
CA ILE A 108 -5.23 -22.82 -6.51
C ILE A 108 -4.57 -21.47 -6.77
N LYS A 109 -3.41 -21.48 -7.44
CA LYS A 109 -2.61 -20.31 -7.74
C LYS A 109 -2.99 -19.79 -9.14
N PRO A 110 -3.67 -18.63 -9.24
CA PRO A 110 -3.86 -17.95 -10.52
C PRO A 110 -2.52 -17.54 -11.13
N GLU A 111 -2.56 -17.21 -12.42
CA GLU A 111 -1.41 -16.61 -13.11
C GLU A 111 -0.95 -15.34 -12.37
N ARG A 112 0.37 -15.17 -12.21
CA ARG A 112 1.01 -14.05 -11.47
C ARG A 112 0.72 -13.97 -9.97
N ALA A 113 -0.01 -14.90 -9.37
CA ALA A 113 -0.20 -14.94 -7.92
C ALA A 113 0.97 -15.66 -7.22
N HIS A 114 1.44 -15.14 -6.09
CA HIS A 114 2.51 -15.76 -5.30
C HIS A 114 2.14 -15.80 -3.81
N HIS A 115 2.62 -16.83 -3.12
CA HIS A 115 2.49 -16.91 -1.67
C HIS A 115 3.48 -15.93 -1.03
N CYS A 116 2.97 -15.02 -0.21
CA CYS A 116 3.78 -14.22 0.70
C CYS A 116 3.88 -14.96 2.03
N SER A 117 5.07 -15.11 2.58
CA SER A 117 5.24 -15.74 3.90
C SER A 117 4.91 -14.80 5.06
N VAL A 118 4.86 -13.48 4.80
CA VAL A 118 4.57 -12.44 5.80
C VAL A 118 3.07 -12.13 5.87
N CYS A 119 2.36 -12.21 4.73
CA CYS A 119 0.93 -11.88 4.62
C CYS A 119 0.04 -13.12 4.73
#